data_AF-A0A397U1Y9-F1
#
_entry.id   AF-A0A397U1Y9-F1
#
_cell.length_a   1.000
_cell.length_b   1.000
_cell.length_c   1.000
_cell.angle_alpha   90.00
_cell.angle_beta   90.00
_cell.angle_gamma   90.00
#
_symmetry.space_group_name_H-M   'P 1'
#
loop_
_entity.id
_entity.type
_entity.pdbx_description
1 polymer ?
#
loop_
_entity_poly.entity_id
_entity_poly.type
_entity_poly.pdbx_seq_one_letter_code
_entity_poly.pdbx_strand_id
1 'polypeptide(L)'
;MGIWKTAWCYYYGIGVEKMMINGGNGLKSEQSEYGKCAHCNEDNTQLAWCLSCDPDIATRTRSYEDVIEWIPFDRLLEIKKIGEGGFGSVYSAAWLDGIRKVETIKDGNNDIYKRARELSSIVALKTLAEFKSLMACKINHAKLAIYGITQNTETKEYLMVFQYVNNGSLYKYLRKNFCDLTWQAKLEILKNISDELHYVHNFAGYIHADFHSGNILQDQRSYIADLGLSRKTDEKVFEGDIYGASSSLHKQLIFIGLELL
;
A
#
# COMPACT_ATOMS: atom_id res chain seq x y z
N MET A 1 -4.34 -23.17 -10.76
CA MET A 1 -5.76 -22.83 -10.51
C MET A 1 -5.90 -21.70 -9.49
N GLY A 2 -5.16 -20.59 -9.52
CA GLY A 2 -4.43 -19.90 -10.59
C GLY A 2 -4.81 -18.43 -10.42
N ILE A 3 -3.83 -17.55 -10.26
CA ILE A 3 -3.88 -16.09 -9.95
C ILE A 3 -5.16 -15.37 -10.40
N TRP A 4 -5.71 -15.74 -11.57
CA TRP A 4 -7.04 -15.40 -12.06
C TRP A 4 -8.16 -15.46 -11.02
N LYS A 5 -8.34 -16.55 -10.25
CA LYS A 5 -9.44 -16.60 -9.28
C LYS A 5 -9.30 -15.56 -8.16
N THR A 6 -8.09 -15.23 -7.74
CA THR A 6 -7.87 -14.25 -6.66
C THR A 6 -7.99 -12.82 -7.17
N ALA A 7 -7.43 -12.51 -8.35
CA ALA A 7 -7.63 -11.22 -9.01
C ALA A 7 -9.09 -11.01 -9.45
N TRP A 8 -9.78 -12.07 -9.89
CA TRP A 8 -11.20 -12.08 -10.26
C TRP A 8 -12.13 -12.04 -9.04
N CYS A 9 -11.75 -12.64 -7.90
CA CYS A 9 -12.44 -12.45 -6.62
C CYS A 9 -12.26 -11.01 -6.10
N TYR A 10 -11.09 -10.39 -6.32
CA TYR A 10 -10.86 -8.97 -6.05
C TYR A 10 -11.66 -8.05 -7.01
N TYR A 11 -11.77 -8.42 -8.29
CA TYR A 11 -12.43 -7.65 -9.35
C TYR A 11 -13.98 -7.82 -9.39
N TYR A 12 -14.53 -8.97 -8.99
CA TYR A 12 -15.97 -9.27 -9.08
C TYR A 12 -16.66 -9.74 -7.78
N GLY A 13 -15.96 -9.86 -6.63
CA GLY A 13 -16.62 -10.16 -5.36
C GLY A 13 -17.36 -11.49 -5.28
N ILE A 14 -16.92 -12.51 -6.01
CA ILE A 14 -17.58 -13.83 -5.96
C ILE A 14 -17.04 -14.59 -4.73
N GLY A 15 -17.79 -14.50 -3.64
CA GLY A 15 -17.54 -15.18 -2.38
C GLY A 15 -18.53 -14.88 -1.25
N VAL A 16 -19.69 -14.26 -1.53
CA VAL A 16 -20.75 -14.08 -0.52
C VAL A 16 -22.09 -14.46 -1.13
N GLU A 17 -22.64 -15.58 -0.65
CA GLU A 17 -24.06 -15.89 -0.85
C GLU A 17 -24.91 -14.73 -0.32
N LYS A 18 -25.94 -14.35 -1.08
CA LYS A 18 -26.99 -13.42 -0.64
C LYS A 18 -27.48 -13.81 0.76
N MET A 19 -27.29 -12.94 1.74
CA MET A 19 -28.15 -12.90 2.92
C MET A 19 -29.20 -11.81 2.72
N MET A 20 -30.46 -12.22 2.63
CA MET A 20 -31.58 -11.33 2.91
C MET A 20 -31.62 -11.08 4.41
N ILE A 21 -31.66 -9.82 4.84
CA ILE A 21 -32.01 -9.47 6.22
C ILE A 21 -33.26 -8.61 6.17
N ASN A 22 -34.33 -9.14 6.77
CA ASN A 22 -35.59 -8.44 7.00
C ASN A 22 -35.37 -7.24 7.92
N GLY A 23 -36.04 -6.14 7.59
CA GLY A 23 -35.94 -4.87 8.28
C GLY A 23 -36.36 -4.93 9.75
N GLY A 24 -35.56 -4.28 10.59
CA GLY A 24 -35.92 -3.87 11.95
C GLY A 24 -35.82 -2.36 12.05
N ASN A 25 -36.94 -1.73 12.41
CA ASN A 25 -37.07 -0.29 12.67
C ASN A 25 -36.21 0.17 13.85
N GLY A 26 -35.67 1.39 13.76
CA GLY A 26 -35.08 2.09 14.90
C GLY A 26 -34.55 3.48 14.54
N LEU A 27 -35.37 4.50 14.81
CA LEU A 27 -35.05 5.92 14.73
C LEU A 27 -33.84 6.29 15.62
N LYS A 28 -32.93 7.10 15.08
CA LYS A 28 -32.39 8.33 15.71
C LYS A 28 -31.65 9.17 14.67
N SER A 29 -32.01 10.45 14.61
CA SER A 29 -31.38 11.47 13.79
C SER A 29 -30.02 11.85 14.37
N GLU A 30 -28.93 11.56 13.65
CA GLU A 30 -27.58 12.07 13.90
C GLU A 30 -27.00 12.43 12.53
N GLN A 31 -26.65 13.70 12.33
CA GLN A 31 -25.94 14.13 11.12
C GLN A 31 -24.64 13.33 11.02
N SER A 32 -24.36 12.75 9.85
CA SER A 32 -23.10 12.03 9.62
C SER A 32 -21.87 12.90 9.91
N GLU A 33 -20.92 12.35 10.67
CA GLU A 33 -19.59 12.93 10.91
C GLU A 33 -18.82 13.23 9.60
N TYR A 34 -19.21 12.60 8.49
CA TYR A 34 -18.53 12.68 7.20
C TYR A 34 -19.21 13.62 6.20
N GLY A 35 -20.24 14.34 6.63
CA GLY A 35 -21.02 15.27 5.79
C GLY A 35 -21.90 14.57 4.76
N LYS A 36 -22.37 15.33 3.76
CA LYS A 36 -23.29 14.84 2.72
C LYS A 36 -22.61 14.60 1.38
N CYS A 37 -23.14 13.65 0.63
CA CYS A 37 -22.69 13.34 -0.72
C CYS A 37 -23.06 14.47 -1.70
N ALA A 38 -22.09 14.99 -2.44
CA ALA A 38 -22.33 16.04 -3.44
C ALA A 38 -23.22 15.60 -4.62
N HIS A 39 -23.37 14.28 -4.86
CA HIS A 39 -24.13 13.75 -6.00
C HIS A 39 -25.58 13.42 -5.64
N CYS A 40 -25.82 12.67 -4.56
CA CYS A 40 -27.16 12.23 -4.17
C CYS A 40 -27.71 12.89 -2.90
N ASN A 41 -26.94 13.76 -2.24
CA ASN A 41 -27.31 14.49 -1.01
C ASN A 41 -27.69 13.61 0.21
N GLU A 42 -27.44 12.30 0.12
CA GLU A 42 -27.49 11.37 1.25
C GLU A 42 -26.26 11.54 2.13
N ASP A 43 -26.36 11.10 3.38
CA ASP A 43 -25.24 11.14 4.32
C ASP A 43 -24.10 10.23 3.83
N ASN A 44 -22.88 10.76 3.89
CA ASN A 44 -21.70 9.98 3.59
C ASN A 44 -21.49 8.92 4.69
N THR A 45 -21.11 7.70 4.31
CA THR A 45 -20.78 6.63 5.26
C THR A 45 -19.32 6.68 5.69
N GLN A 46 -18.44 7.37 4.95
CA GLN A 46 -17.04 7.67 5.28
C GLN A 46 -16.60 8.97 4.60
N LEU A 47 -15.36 9.42 4.83
CA LEU A 47 -14.80 10.63 4.21
C LEU A 47 -14.96 10.64 2.67
N ALA A 48 -15.68 11.63 2.13
CA ALA A 48 -16.03 11.74 0.71
C ALA A 48 -16.70 10.48 0.11
N TRP A 49 -17.36 9.64 0.91
CA TRP A 49 -17.85 8.33 0.50
C TRP A 49 -19.35 8.15 0.76
N CYS A 50 -20.09 7.72 -0.27
CA CYS A 50 -21.53 7.49 -0.17
C CYS A 50 -21.86 6.06 -0.60
N LEU A 51 -22.43 5.28 0.31
CA LEU A 51 -22.82 3.89 0.06
C LEU A 51 -23.85 3.77 -1.08
N SER A 52 -24.77 4.73 -1.18
CA SER A 52 -25.82 4.71 -2.22
C SER A 52 -25.27 4.96 -3.61
N CYS A 53 -24.24 5.81 -3.75
CA CYS A 53 -23.60 6.06 -5.04
C CYS A 53 -22.60 4.97 -5.42
N ASP A 54 -22.01 4.29 -4.43
CA ASP A 54 -20.95 3.30 -4.64
C ASP A 54 -21.08 2.14 -3.64
N PRO A 55 -22.06 1.23 -3.81
CA PRO A 55 -22.32 0.17 -2.84
C PRO A 55 -21.18 -0.85 -2.71
N ASP A 56 -20.41 -1.06 -3.79
CA ASP A 56 -19.44 -2.15 -3.87
C ASP A 56 -18.09 -1.87 -3.17
N ILE A 57 -17.67 -0.61 -3.10
CA ILE A 57 -16.38 -0.22 -2.52
C ILE A 57 -16.44 -0.15 -0.98
N ALA A 58 -17.63 0.07 -0.39
CA ALA A 58 -17.84 0.14 1.06
C ALA A 58 -17.53 -1.18 1.80
N THR A 59 -17.47 -2.32 1.08
CA THR A 59 -17.21 -3.63 1.69
C THR A 59 -15.71 -3.99 1.78
N ARG A 60 -14.79 -3.16 1.26
CA ARG A 60 -13.42 -3.63 0.95
C ARG A 60 -12.28 -2.65 1.26
N THR A 61 -12.54 -1.41 1.65
CA THR A 61 -11.53 -0.47 2.16
C THR A 61 -12.14 0.57 3.11
N ARG A 62 -11.30 1.27 3.89
CA ARG A 62 -11.72 2.27 4.89
C ARG A 62 -11.69 3.71 4.38
N SER A 63 -11.16 3.95 3.18
CA SER A 63 -11.08 5.29 2.58
C SER A 63 -11.05 5.25 1.05
N TYR A 64 -11.46 6.36 0.41
CA TYR A 64 -11.42 6.52 -1.05
C TYR A 64 -10.00 6.45 -1.64
N GLU A 65 -8.99 6.88 -0.88
CA GLU A 65 -7.59 6.94 -1.30
C GLU A 65 -6.91 5.56 -1.23
N ASP A 66 -7.42 4.67 -0.37
CA ASP A 66 -6.90 3.31 -0.17
C ASP A 66 -7.53 2.27 -1.12
N VAL A 67 -8.29 2.69 -2.13
CA VAL A 67 -8.88 1.79 -3.12
C VAL A 67 -7.78 1.26 -4.05
N ILE A 68 -7.59 -0.06 -4.08
CA ILE A 68 -6.74 -0.73 -5.06
C ILE A 68 -7.51 -0.86 -6.38
N GLU A 69 -7.06 -0.14 -7.41
CA GLU A 69 -7.73 -0.04 -8.71
C GLU A 69 -7.22 -1.06 -9.74
N TRP A 70 -8.06 -1.40 -10.72
CA TRP A 70 -7.56 -1.90 -12.00
C TRP A 70 -7.12 -0.72 -12.86
N ILE A 71 -5.84 -0.71 -13.23
CA ILE A 71 -5.24 0.37 -14.03
C ILE A 71 -5.00 -0.16 -15.44
N PRO A 72 -5.74 0.31 -16.46
CA PRO A 72 -5.49 -0.09 -17.84
C PRO A 72 -4.04 0.26 -18.24
N PHE A 73 -3.34 -0.70 -18.83
CA PHE A 73 -1.90 -0.58 -19.08
C PHE A 73 -1.54 0.55 -20.04
N ASP A 74 -2.43 0.89 -20.97
CA ASP A 74 -2.32 2.01 -21.90
C ASP A 74 -2.46 3.40 -21.23
N ARG A 75 -2.88 3.45 -19.97
CA ARG A 75 -2.88 4.68 -19.14
C ARG A 75 -1.55 4.93 -18.44
N LEU A 76 -0.59 4.01 -18.59
CA LEU A 76 0.77 4.10 -18.03
C LEU A 76 1.75 4.42 -19.16
N LEU A 77 2.23 5.66 -19.18
CA LEU A 77 3.16 6.15 -20.21
C LEU A 77 4.61 6.14 -19.72
N GLU A 78 5.54 6.20 -20.67
CA GLU A 78 6.98 6.36 -20.41
C GLU A 78 7.54 5.29 -19.45
N ILE A 79 7.08 4.05 -19.60
CA ILE A 79 7.48 2.95 -18.74
C ILE A 79 8.99 2.72 -18.87
N LYS A 80 9.72 2.92 -17.77
CA LYS A 80 11.18 2.81 -17.71
C LYS A 80 11.61 1.86 -16.61
N LYS A 81 12.51 0.93 -16.92
CA LYS A 81 13.11 0.05 -15.89
C LYS A 81 14.01 0.87 -14.97
N ILE A 82 13.76 0.80 -13.66
CA ILE A 82 14.51 1.53 -12.62
C ILE A 82 15.29 0.62 -11.68
N GLY A 83 15.01 -0.69 -11.71
CA GLY A 83 15.73 -1.66 -10.91
C GLY A 83 15.40 -3.11 -11.32
N GLU A 84 16.26 -4.02 -10.88
CA GLU A 84 16.11 -5.45 -11.03
C GLU A 84 16.82 -6.14 -9.86
N GLY A 85 16.21 -7.21 -9.35
CA GLY A 85 16.77 -8.04 -8.29
C GLY A 85 16.23 -9.46 -8.36
N GLY A 86 16.50 -10.27 -7.33
CA GLY A 86 16.05 -11.67 -7.26
C GLY A 86 14.52 -11.84 -7.34
N PHE A 87 13.76 -10.81 -6.97
CA PHE A 87 12.29 -10.80 -6.96
C PHE A 87 11.66 -10.07 -8.15
N GLY A 88 12.43 -9.91 -9.24
CA GLY A 88 11.95 -9.36 -10.50
C GLY A 88 12.37 -7.92 -10.78
N SER A 89 11.72 -7.33 -11.78
CA SER A 89 12.05 -5.99 -12.27
C SER A 89 11.09 -4.94 -11.71
N VAL A 90 11.64 -3.75 -11.46
CA VAL A 90 10.90 -2.56 -11.03
C VAL A 90 10.97 -1.51 -12.13
N TYR A 91 9.83 -0.90 -12.42
CA TYR A 91 9.67 0.12 -13.44
C TYR A 91 9.07 1.39 -12.84
N SER A 92 9.29 2.55 -13.48
CA SER A 92 8.53 3.78 -13.26
C SER A 92 7.63 4.05 -14.45
N ALA A 93 6.48 4.69 -14.25
CA ALA A 93 5.63 5.18 -15.33
C ALA A 93 4.88 6.45 -14.91
N ALA A 94 4.46 7.24 -15.89
CA ALA A 94 3.49 8.31 -15.68
C ALA A 94 2.07 7.75 -15.80
N TRP A 95 1.27 7.87 -14.75
CA TRP A 95 -0.12 7.43 -14.74
C TRP A 95 -1.06 8.59 -15.08
N LEU A 96 -1.70 8.51 -16.26
CA LEU A 96 -2.54 9.59 -16.79
C LEU A 96 -3.76 9.90 -15.93
N ASP A 97 -4.44 8.87 -15.42
CA ASP A 97 -5.63 9.07 -14.57
C ASP A 97 -5.24 9.64 -13.21
N GLY A 98 -4.03 9.35 -12.74
CA GLY A 98 -3.52 9.90 -11.50
C GLY A 98 -4.06 9.25 -10.24
N ILE A 99 -3.47 9.64 -9.11
CA ILE A 99 -3.74 9.06 -7.80
C ILE A 99 -5.03 9.63 -7.21
N ARG A 100 -5.88 8.79 -6.62
CA ARG A 100 -7.08 9.23 -5.89
C ARG A 100 -6.70 10.09 -4.70
N LYS A 101 -7.44 11.20 -4.55
CA LYS A 101 -7.29 12.13 -3.44
C LYS A 101 -8.65 12.52 -2.89
N VAL A 102 -8.67 12.90 -1.62
CA VAL A 102 -9.79 13.63 -1.03
C VAL A 102 -9.38 15.08 -0.83
N GLU A 103 -10.12 16.00 -1.44
CA GLU A 103 -9.99 17.43 -1.20
C GLU A 103 -10.92 17.84 -0.06
N THR A 104 -10.40 18.60 0.90
CA THR A 104 -11.20 19.22 1.95
C THR A 104 -11.46 20.68 1.58
N ILE A 105 -12.72 21.03 1.39
CA ILE A 105 -13.19 22.38 1.09
C ILE A 105 -13.87 22.92 2.34
N LYS A 106 -13.43 24.08 2.84
CA LYS A 106 -14.08 24.74 3.97
C LYS A 106 -15.31 25.52 3.52
N ASP A 107 -16.43 25.27 4.17
CA ASP A 107 -17.66 26.04 4.03
C ASP A 107 -18.11 26.55 5.41
N GLY A 108 -17.66 27.77 5.75
CA GLY A 108 -17.80 28.33 7.09
C GLY A 108 -17.05 27.48 8.14
N ASN A 109 -17.80 26.91 9.09
CA ASN A 109 -17.27 26.00 10.11
C ASN A 109 -17.35 24.51 9.71
N ASN A 110 -17.89 24.21 8.52
CA ASN A 110 -18.04 22.85 8.05
C ASN A 110 -16.92 22.48 7.06
N ASP A 111 -16.50 21.23 7.10
CA ASP A 111 -15.59 20.65 6.12
C ASP A 111 -16.40 19.82 5.12
N ILE A 112 -16.27 20.13 3.83
CA ILE A 112 -16.85 19.38 2.71
C ILE A 112 -15.76 18.57 2.06
N TYR A 113 -15.96 17.25 1.99
CA TYR A 113 -15.00 16.33 1.40
C TYR A 113 -15.40 15.98 -0.03
N LYS A 114 -14.49 16.23 -0.97
CA LYS A 114 -14.71 16.01 -2.40
C LYS A 114 -13.69 15.00 -2.94
N ARG A 115 -14.17 14.07 -3.76
CA ARG A 115 -13.28 13.13 -4.49
C ARG A 115 -12.55 13.87 -5.60
N ALA A 116 -11.25 13.68 -5.67
CA ALA A 116 -10.37 14.27 -6.66
C ALA A 116 -9.33 13.24 -7.14
N ARG A 117 -8.54 13.64 -8.14
CA ARG A 117 -7.36 12.91 -8.58
C ARG A 117 -6.19 13.86 -8.81
N GLU A 118 -5.01 13.44 -8.38
CA GLU A 118 -3.75 14.08 -8.73
C GLU A 118 -3.31 13.55 -10.10
N LEU A 119 -3.61 14.27 -11.17
CA LEU A 119 -3.37 13.81 -12.55
C LEU A 119 -1.87 13.68 -12.86
N SER A 120 -1.52 12.77 -13.78
CA SER A 120 -0.16 12.59 -14.31
C SER A 120 0.90 12.29 -13.23
N SER A 121 0.54 11.51 -12.21
CA SER A 121 1.47 11.10 -11.15
C SER A 121 2.48 10.06 -11.63
N ILE A 122 3.71 10.14 -11.13
CA ILE A 122 4.71 9.08 -11.31
C ILE A 122 4.43 7.94 -10.33
N VAL A 123 4.40 6.71 -10.85
CA VAL A 123 4.16 5.49 -10.08
C VAL A 123 5.27 4.47 -10.31
N ALA A 124 5.44 3.55 -9.35
CA ALA A 124 6.33 2.41 -9.48
C ALA A 124 5.53 1.15 -9.84
N LEU A 125 6.07 0.32 -10.73
CA LEU A 125 5.49 -0.98 -11.10
C LEU A 125 6.45 -2.10 -10.73
N LYS A 126 5.93 -3.18 -10.12
CA LYS A 126 6.72 -4.39 -9.84
C LYS A 126 5.95 -5.63 -10.28
N THR A 127 6.67 -6.57 -10.87
CA THR A 127 6.13 -7.87 -11.30
C THR A 127 5.61 -8.69 -10.12
N LEU A 128 4.50 -9.37 -10.35
CA LEU A 128 3.62 -9.95 -9.34
C LEU A 128 3.96 -11.43 -9.05
N ALA A 129 5.25 -11.77 -8.87
CA ALA A 129 5.67 -13.16 -8.69
C ALA A 129 5.02 -13.84 -7.47
N GLU A 130 4.64 -13.07 -6.43
CA GLU A 130 4.13 -13.60 -5.16
C GLU A 130 2.96 -12.75 -4.59
N PHE A 131 1.94 -12.51 -5.42
CA PHE A 131 0.71 -11.76 -5.05
C PHE A 131 0.14 -12.11 -3.67
N LYS A 132 0.15 -13.39 -3.32
CA LYS A 132 -0.50 -13.91 -2.11
C LYS A 132 0.18 -13.40 -0.85
N SER A 133 1.51 -13.40 -0.80
CA SER A 133 2.29 -12.98 0.36
C SER A 133 2.12 -11.48 0.62
N LEU A 134 2.18 -10.67 -0.45
CA LEU A 134 2.02 -9.23 -0.34
C LEU A 134 0.60 -8.83 0.05
N MET A 135 -0.43 -9.43 -0.57
CA MET A 135 -1.82 -9.14 -0.22
C MET A 135 -2.17 -9.62 1.19
N ALA A 136 -1.66 -10.77 1.62
CA ALA A 136 -1.90 -11.27 2.97
C ALA A 136 -1.18 -10.44 4.05
N CYS A 137 -0.08 -9.76 3.72
CA CYS A 137 0.60 -8.83 4.63
C CYS A 137 0.00 -7.41 4.61
N LYS A 138 -0.62 -6.98 3.50
CA LYS A 138 -1.01 -5.57 3.28
C LYS A 138 -2.47 -5.21 3.53
N ILE A 139 -3.38 -6.17 3.75
CA ILE A 139 -4.80 -5.86 3.99
C ILE A 139 -5.04 -4.95 5.22
N ASN A 140 -4.03 -4.66 6.05
CA ASN A 140 -4.21 -3.77 7.18
C ASN A 140 -3.51 -2.39 7.08
N HIS A 141 -2.19 -2.15 7.05
CA HIS A 141 -1.66 -0.75 7.09
C HIS A 141 -0.19 -0.58 6.61
N ALA A 142 0.22 -1.20 5.50
CA ALA A 142 1.56 -0.89 4.97
C ALA A 142 1.62 0.58 4.53
N LYS A 143 2.63 1.33 5.04
CA LYS A 143 2.77 2.77 4.77
C LYS A 143 3.04 3.07 3.30
N LEU A 144 3.67 2.13 2.58
CA LEU A 144 3.87 2.26 1.13
C LEU A 144 2.56 1.99 0.39
N ALA A 145 1.99 3.03 -0.19
CA ALA A 145 0.71 2.97 -0.87
C ALA A 145 0.73 2.02 -2.08
N ILE A 146 -0.36 1.27 -2.24
CA ILE A 146 -0.68 0.51 -3.44
C ILE A 146 -1.87 1.19 -4.08
N TYR A 147 -1.70 1.64 -5.32
CA TYR A 147 -2.78 2.27 -6.08
C TYR A 147 -3.56 1.27 -6.89
N GLY A 148 -2.95 0.17 -7.32
CA GLY A 148 -3.65 -0.74 -8.19
C GLY A 148 -2.85 -1.92 -8.72
N ILE A 149 -3.48 -2.61 -9.66
CA ILE A 149 -2.93 -3.71 -10.43
C ILE A 149 -3.13 -3.39 -11.90
N THR A 150 -2.16 -3.73 -12.72
CA THR A 150 -2.22 -3.64 -14.18
C THR A 150 -1.73 -4.93 -14.81
N GLN A 151 -1.98 -5.13 -16.10
CA GLN A 151 -1.45 -6.23 -16.87
C GLN A 151 -0.77 -5.71 -18.12
N ASN A 152 0.52 -6.03 -18.28
CA ASN A 152 1.25 -5.70 -19.49
C ASN A 152 0.58 -6.38 -20.69
N THR A 153 0.19 -5.57 -21.68
CA THR A 153 -0.56 -6.04 -22.85
C THR A 153 0.27 -6.94 -23.76
N GLU A 154 1.58 -6.82 -23.74
CA GLU A 154 2.52 -7.60 -24.55
C GLU A 154 2.93 -8.89 -23.82
N THR A 155 3.50 -8.77 -22.61
CA THR A 155 4.03 -9.93 -21.86
C THR A 155 2.93 -10.74 -21.15
N LYS A 156 1.73 -10.16 -21.01
CA LYS A 156 0.59 -10.71 -20.22
C LYS A 156 0.89 -10.83 -18.73
N GLU A 157 2.01 -10.32 -18.26
CA GLU A 157 2.37 -10.31 -16.85
C GLU A 157 1.55 -9.27 -16.08
N TYR A 158 1.14 -9.64 -14.88
CA TYR A 158 0.53 -8.70 -13.95
C TYR A 158 1.60 -7.93 -13.20
N LEU A 159 1.35 -6.64 -12.98
CA LEU A 159 2.19 -5.77 -12.19
C LEU A 159 1.33 -5.07 -11.14
N MET A 160 1.90 -4.87 -9.96
CA MET A 160 1.31 -3.96 -8.97
C MET A 160 1.83 -2.55 -9.20
N VAL A 161 0.96 -1.58 -8.96
CA VAL A 161 1.25 -0.15 -9.06
C VAL A 161 1.33 0.44 -7.65
N PHE A 162 2.50 0.98 -7.31
CA PHE A 162 2.84 1.54 -6.00
C PHE A 162 3.11 3.03 -6.10
N GLN A 163 3.11 3.68 -4.93
CA GLN A 163 3.79 4.95 -4.74
C GLN A 163 5.23 4.87 -5.29
N TYR A 164 5.59 5.85 -6.12
CA TYR A 164 6.98 6.05 -6.51
C TYR A 164 7.76 6.70 -5.36
N VAL A 165 8.93 6.17 -5.05
CA VAL A 165 9.78 6.65 -3.94
C VAL A 165 11.03 7.32 -4.50
N ASN A 166 11.15 8.63 -4.26
CA ASN A 166 12.09 9.48 -4.97
C ASN A 166 13.57 9.18 -4.70
N ASN A 167 13.93 8.80 -3.47
CA ASN A 167 15.34 8.58 -3.12
C ASN A 167 15.79 7.12 -3.26
N GLY A 168 14.95 6.24 -3.80
CA GLY A 168 15.27 4.82 -3.98
C GLY A 168 15.49 4.12 -2.65
N SER A 169 16.43 3.17 -2.60
CA SER A 169 16.74 2.43 -1.37
C SER A 169 17.51 3.28 -0.36
N LEU A 170 17.31 3.02 0.93
CA LEU A 170 18.03 3.64 2.04
C LEU A 170 19.54 3.47 1.86
N TYR A 171 20.00 2.30 1.40
CA TYR A 171 21.39 2.08 1.04
C TYR A 171 21.93 3.13 0.04
N LYS A 172 21.22 3.36 -1.08
CA LYS A 172 21.62 4.34 -2.08
C LYS A 172 21.52 5.77 -1.54
N TYR A 173 20.47 6.05 -0.78
CA TYR A 173 20.25 7.35 -0.16
C TYR A 173 21.36 7.73 0.82
N LEU A 174 21.72 6.83 1.74
CA LEU A 174 22.78 7.07 2.72
C LEU A 174 24.12 7.24 2.02
N ARG A 175 24.46 6.37 1.07
CA ARG A 175 25.73 6.50 0.32
C ARG A 175 25.88 7.86 -0.36
N LYS A 176 24.78 8.48 -0.79
CA LYS A 176 24.79 9.80 -1.44
C LYS A 176 24.77 10.97 -0.45
N ASN A 177 24.01 10.87 0.64
CA ASN A 177 23.68 12.03 1.48
C ASN A 177 24.22 11.94 2.92
N PHE A 178 24.99 10.90 3.28
CA PHE A 178 25.38 10.64 4.68
C PHE A 178 26.00 11.85 5.38
N CYS A 179 26.89 12.58 4.70
CA CYS A 179 27.58 13.75 5.25
C CYS A 179 26.66 14.95 5.47
N ASP A 180 25.55 15.04 4.72
CA ASP A 180 24.59 16.15 4.78
C ASP A 180 23.45 15.88 5.76
N LEU A 181 23.30 14.62 6.21
CA LEU A 181 22.26 14.23 7.14
C LEU A 181 22.57 14.70 8.56
N THR A 182 21.65 15.49 9.11
CA THR A 182 21.67 15.84 10.53
C THR A 182 21.35 14.61 11.39
N TRP A 183 21.80 14.63 12.65
CA TRP A 183 21.44 13.60 13.62
C TRP A 183 19.93 13.44 13.79
N GLN A 184 19.20 14.56 13.76
CA GLN A 184 17.74 14.58 13.82
C GLN A 184 17.13 13.82 12.64
N ALA A 185 17.63 14.03 11.42
CA ALA A 185 17.16 13.31 10.24
C ALA A 185 17.45 11.81 10.32
N LYS A 186 18.65 11.42 10.80
CA LYS A 186 19.02 10.01 11.02
C LYS A 186 18.10 9.33 12.04
N LEU A 187 17.78 10.02 13.13
CA LEU A 187 16.86 9.52 14.16
C LEU A 187 15.42 9.38 13.62
N GLU A 188 14.96 10.31 12.79
CA GLU A 188 13.64 10.22 12.17
C GLU A 188 13.55 9.03 11.18
N ILE A 189 14.62 8.76 10.42
CA ILE A 189 14.72 7.55 9.59
C ILE A 189 14.61 6.29 10.45
N LEU A 190 15.40 6.19 11.54
CA LEU A 190 15.35 5.05 12.45
C LEU A 190 13.97 4.84 13.09
N LYS A 191 13.31 5.93 13.49
CA LYS A 191 11.96 5.89 14.04
C LYS A 191 10.96 5.37 13.02
N ASN A 192 10.98 5.89 11.79
CA ASN A 192 10.08 5.45 10.73
C ASN A 192 10.22 3.94 10.44
N ILE A 193 11.46 3.46 10.34
CA ILE A 193 11.79 2.04 10.14
C ILE A 193 11.30 1.19 11.32
N SER A 194 11.54 1.65 12.55
CA SER A 194 11.14 0.95 13.77
C SER A 194 9.61 0.81 13.87
N ASP A 195 8.87 1.88 13.57
CA ASP A 195 7.41 1.88 13.60
C ASP A 195 6.83 0.91 12.57
N GLU A 196 7.37 0.89 11.36
CA GLU A 196 6.90 0.00 10.30
C GLU A 196 7.26 -1.47 10.56
N LEU A 197 8.46 -1.73 11.09
CA LEU A 197 8.86 -3.08 11.45
C LEU A 197 8.05 -3.62 12.64
N HIS A 198 7.80 -2.77 13.64
CA HIS A 198 6.89 -3.08 14.74
C HIS A 198 5.49 -3.43 14.22
N TYR A 199 5.02 -2.71 13.19
CA TYR A 199 3.75 -2.99 12.54
C TYR A 199 3.73 -4.36 11.86
N VAL A 200 4.71 -4.64 11.00
CA VAL A 200 4.83 -5.94 10.30
C VAL A 200 4.83 -7.10 11.29
N HIS A 201 5.59 -6.96 12.39
CA HIS A 201 5.72 -8.02 13.38
C HIS A 201 4.46 -8.20 14.24
N ASN A 202 3.95 -7.13 14.85
CA ASN A 202 2.94 -7.26 15.90
C ASN A 202 1.49 -7.16 15.39
N PHE A 203 1.26 -6.43 14.31
CA PHE A 203 -0.09 -6.20 13.78
C PHE A 203 -0.37 -7.06 12.56
N ALA A 204 0.60 -7.20 11.65
CA ALA A 204 0.44 -8.09 10.50
C ALA A 204 0.75 -9.55 10.84
N GLY A 205 1.58 -9.81 11.85
CA GLY A 205 1.97 -11.17 12.26
C GLY A 205 2.96 -11.83 11.29
N TYR A 206 3.78 -11.03 10.61
CA TYR A 206 4.79 -11.50 9.65
C TYR A 206 6.19 -11.22 10.15
N ILE A 207 7.16 -11.98 9.64
CA ILE A 207 8.59 -11.69 9.70
C ILE A 207 9.02 -11.34 8.27
N HIS A 208 9.72 -10.22 8.10
CA HIS A 208 10.16 -9.77 6.77
C HIS A 208 11.07 -10.78 6.05
N ALA A 209 11.93 -11.45 6.83
CA ALA A 209 12.95 -12.44 6.44
C ALA A 209 14.11 -11.92 5.54
N ASP A 210 13.91 -10.85 4.76
CA ASP A 210 14.97 -10.21 3.94
C ASP A 210 15.21 -8.74 4.30
N PHE A 211 15.34 -8.45 5.59
CA PHE A 211 15.37 -7.06 6.07
C PHE A 211 16.78 -6.47 6.05
N HIS A 212 17.01 -5.50 5.16
CA HIS A 212 18.26 -4.76 5.02
C HIS A 212 18.03 -3.39 4.37
N SER A 213 19.01 -2.47 4.41
CA SER A 213 18.86 -1.10 3.86
C SER A 213 18.64 -1.03 2.35
N GLY A 214 19.00 -2.07 1.60
CA GLY A 214 18.60 -2.24 0.20
C GLY A 214 17.08 -2.43 -0.03
N ASN A 215 16.35 -2.99 0.94
CA ASN A 215 14.92 -3.28 0.89
C ASN A 215 14.08 -2.25 1.66
N ILE A 216 14.72 -1.19 2.16
CA ILE A 216 14.03 -0.02 2.72
C ILE A 216 14.06 1.06 1.66
N LEU A 217 12.91 1.59 1.29
CA LEU A 217 12.79 2.73 0.38
C LEU A 217 12.77 4.03 1.20
N GLN A 218 13.41 5.07 0.70
CA GLN A 218 13.53 6.36 1.38
C GLN A 218 12.87 7.48 0.57
N ASP A 219 12.00 8.24 1.22
CA ASP A 219 11.49 9.54 0.76
C ASP A 219 11.47 10.53 1.93
N GLN A 220 10.42 11.35 2.06
CA GLN A 220 10.07 12.06 3.30
C GLN A 220 9.91 11.11 4.51
N ARG A 221 9.56 9.85 4.27
CA ARG A 221 9.52 8.76 5.26
C ARG A 221 10.26 7.54 4.71
N SER A 222 10.61 6.63 5.61
CA SER A 222 11.18 5.33 5.24
C SER A 222 10.08 4.28 5.14
N TYR A 223 10.20 3.40 4.16
CA TYR A 223 9.22 2.36 3.83
C TYR A 223 9.89 1.00 3.68
N ILE A 224 9.40 -0.01 4.38
CA ILE A 224 9.84 -1.40 4.22
C ILE A 224 9.20 -1.96 2.95
N ALA A 225 10.05 -2.42 2.03
CA ALA A 225 9.66 -2.98 0.75
C ALA A 225 10.23 -4.39 0.59
N ASP A 226 9.78 -5.06 -0.47
CA ASP A 226 10.21 -6.41 -0.83
C ASP A 226 9.88 -7.50 0.20
N LEU A 227 8.58 -7.73 0.38
CA LEU A 227 8.05 -8.77 1.26
C LEU A 227 8.03 -10.17 0.61
N GLY A 228 8.84 -10.43 -0.43
CA GLY A 228 8.80 -11.70 -1.16
C GLY A 228 9.13 -12.89 -0.25
N LEU A 229 10.14 -12.75 0.61
CA LEU A 229 10.50 -13.78 1.58
C LEU A 229 9.71 -13.69 2.91
N SER A 230 8.74 -12.79 3.01
CA SER A 230 8.02 -12.60 4.27
C SER A 230 7.15 -13.82 4.59
N ARG A 231 7.22 -14.26 5.84
CA ARG A 231 6.51 -15.46 6.33
C ARG A 231 5.73 -15.16 7.59
N LYS A 232 4.66 -15.90 7.84
CA LYS A 232 3.90 -15.74 9.08
C LYS A 232 4.72 -16.24 10.27
N THR A 233 4.48 -15.67 11.43
CA THR A 233 5.19 -16.04 12.67
C THR A 233 4.88 -17.46 13.14
N ASP A 234 3.77 -18.05 12.72
CA ASP A 234 3.31 -19.41 13.07
C ASP A 234 3.62 -20.47 12.01
N GLU A 235 4.26 -20.08 10.89
CA GLU A 235 4.58 -21.00 9.80
C GLU A 235 5.75 -21.93 10.19
N LYS A 236 5.57 -23.24 10.02
CA LYS A 236 6.60 -24.24 10.35
C LYS A 236 7.82 -24.04 9.45
N VAL A 237 8.92 -23.61 10.05
CA VAL A 237 10.23 -23.52 9.38
C VAL A 237 10.76 -24.93 9.16
N PHE A 238 10.92 -25.35 7.90
CA PHE A 238 11.67 -26.57 7.59
C PHE A 238 13.18 -26.26 7.66
N GLU A 239 13.96 -27.19 8.22
CA GLU A 239 15.42 -27.09 8.31
C GLU A 239 16.01 -27.00 6.88
N GLY A 240 16.41 -25.78 6.49
CA GLY A 240 16.90 -25.46 5.15
C GLY A 240 16.55 -24.03 4.70
N ASP A 241 15.46 -23.45 5.25
CA ASP A 241 14.90 -22.15 4.82
C ASP A 241 15.40 -20.95 5.66
N ILE A 242 16.58 -21.05 6.28
CA ILE A 242 17.18 -19.94 7.04
C ILE A 242 18.07 -19.12 6.12
N TYR A 243 17.46 -18.26 5.31
CA TYR A 243 18.10 -17.08 4.78
C TYR A 243 17.61 -15.88 5.61
N GLY A 244 18.47 -15.34 6.49
CA GLY A 244 18.16 -14.17 7.30
C GLY A 244 18.21 -14.44 8.82
N ALA A 245 19.16 -13.79 9.49
CA ALA A 245 19.43 -13.96 10.92
C ALA A 245 18.24 -13.53 11.82
N SER A 246 17.85 -14.42 12.73
CA SER A 246 17.16 -14.20 14.02
C SER A 246 16.00 -13.19 14.09
N SER A 247 14.80 -13.73 14.34
CA SER A 247 13.45 -13.13 14.44
C SER A 247 13.20 -12.01 15.48
N SER A 248 14.25 -11.38 16.04
CA SER A 248 14.09 -10.32 17.04
C SER A 248 14.15 -8.94 16.40
N LEU A 249 13.12 -8.11 16.61
CA LEU A 249 13.05 -6.68 16.25
C LEU A 249 14.36 -5.94 16.59
N HIS A 250 14.95 -6.28 17.74
CA HIS A 250 16.19 -5.67 18.23
C HIS A 250 17.38 -5.96 17.32
N LYS A 251 17.52 -7.19 16.80
CA LYS A 251 18.66 -7.58 15.95
C LYS A 251 18.57 -6.96 14.56
N GLN A 252 17.37 -6.83 14.01
CA GLN A 252 17.14 -6.18 12.72
C GLN A 252 17.42 -4.67 12.78
N LEU A 253 17.05 -4.01 13.88
CA LEU A 253 17.33 -2.57 14.07
C LEU A 253 18.79 -2.27 14.38
N ILE A 254 19.53 -3.17 15.06
CA ILE A 254 20.97 -2.99 15.31
C ILE A 254 21.74 -2.83 13.99
N PHE A 255 21.42 -3.64 12.98
CA PHE A 255 22.13 -3.61 11.70
C PHE A 255 21.97 -2.26 10.99
N ILE A 256 20.76 -1.71 10.94
CA ILE A 256 20.52 -0.39 10.32
C ILE A 256 21.01 0.75 11.20
N GLY A 257 20.91 0.60 12.52
CA GLY A 257 21.49 1.55 13.47
C GLY A 257 22.99 1.76 13.23
N LEU A 258 23.74 0.69 12.96
CA LEU A 258 25.16 0.76 12.63
C LEU A 258 25.46 1.42 11.28
N GLU A 259 24.56 1.34 10.30
CA GLU A 259 24.73 2.03 9.01
C GLU A 259 24.44 3.54 9.10
N LEU A 260 23.70 3.97 10.11
CA LEU A 260 23.29 5.36 10.31
C LEU A 260 24.17 6.12 11.31
N LEU A 261 24.88 5.42 12.20
CA LEU A 261 25.87 5.97 13.14
C LEU A 261 27.18 6.30 12.42
#